data_AF-A0A7K3UPA8-F1
#
_entry.id   AF-A0A7K3UPA8-F1
#
_cell.length_a   1.000
_cell.length_b   1.000
_cell.length_c   1.000
_cell.angle_alpha   90.00
_cell.angle_beta   90.00
_cell.angle_gamma   90.00
#
_symmetry.space_group_name_H-M   'P 1'
#
loop_
_entity.id
_entity.type
_entity.pdbx_description
1 polymer ?
#
loop_
_entity_poly.entity_id
_entity_poly.type
_entity_poly.pdbx_seq_one_letter_code
_entity_poly.pdbx_strand_id
1 'polypeptide(L)'
;YGLRFLLGASEAGLYPGVIYYLTLWFPQRHRVRMLGYFTVGSSLGNMVGAPICGWLLDKGGVLGLQGWQLVFVVTGIPSVLLTLVVLFCLPASPREAKFLDDEEKNWLARTLESESAQARKSAARHGTLLSVLTEPRVIGMALYY
;
A
#
# COMPACT_ATOMS: atom_id res chain seq x y z
N TYR A 1 -12.48 -5.07 -22.63
CA TYR A 1 -11.80 -3.84 -22.16
C TYR A 1 -12.23 -3.38 -20.77
N GLY A 2 -13.53 -3.38 -20.43
CA GLY A 2 -14.00 -2.94 -19.09
C GLY A 2 -13.34 -3.62 -17.89
N LEU A 3 -13.15 -4.93 -17.92
CA LEU A 3 -12.42 -5.67 -16.87
C LEU A 3 -10.99 -5.18 -16.65
N ARG A 4 -10.28 -4.82 -17.72
CA ARG A 4 -8.90 -4.33 -17.66
C ARG A 4 -8.84 -2.89 -17.11
N PHE A 5 -9.87 -2.10 -17.41
CA PHE A 5 -10.04 -0.77 -16.81
C PHE A 5 -10.32 -0.88 -15.30
N LEU A 6 -11.25 -1.76 -14.89
CA LEU A 6 -11.57 -1.98 -13.47
C LEU A 6 -10.36 -2.51 -12.68
N LEU A 7 -9.56 -3.39 -13.28
CA LEU A 7 -8.32 -3.86 -12.68
C LEU A 7 -7.35 -2.69 -12.45
N GLY A 8 -7.09 -1.87 -13.47
CA GLY A 8 -6.22 -0.70 -13.33
C GLY A 8 -6.74 0.32 -12.32
N ALA A 9 -8.06 0.57 -12.31
CA ALA A 9 -8.68 1.45 -11.32
C ALA A 9 -8.53 0.91 -9.88
N SER A 10 -8.59 -0.41 -9.71
CA SER A 10 -8.40 -1.07 -8.41
C SER A 10 -6.94 -1.03 -7.94
N GLU A 11 -5.98 -1.21 -8.86
CA GLU A 11 -4.55 -1.19 -8.54
C GLU A 11 -4.02 0.24 -8.26
N ALA A 12 -4.60 1.25 -8.89
CA ALA A 12 -4.15 2.64 -8.76
C ALA A 12 -4.22 3.18 -7.31
N GLY A 13 -5.18 2.69 -6.51
CA GLY A 13 -5.37 3.12 -5.13
C GLY A 13 -4.41 2.47 -4.11
N LEU A 14 -3.75 1.37 -4.48
CA LEU A 14 -3.01 0.54 -3.52
C LEU A 14 -1.82 1.28 -2.92
N TYR A 15 -0.92 1.79 -3.75
CA TYR A 15 0.27 2.52 -3.31
C TYR A 15 -0.05 3.79 -2.49
N PRO A 16 -0.89 4.73 -2.97
CA PRO A 16 -1.24 5.92 -2.18
C PRO A 16 -2.00 5.54 -0.90
N GLY A 17 -2.84 4.50 -0.94
CA GLY A 17 -3.54 3.98 0.23
C GLY A 17 -2.59 3.44 1.31
N VAL A 18 -1.58 2.65 0.91
CA VAL A 18 -0.54 2.13 1.83
C VAL A 18 0.27 3.27 2.42
N ILE A 19 0.71 4.25 1.60
CA ILE A 19 1.45 5.41 2.08
C ILE A 19 0.63 6.18 3.11
N TYR A 20 -0.64 6.44 2.81
CA TYR A 20 -1.56 7.12 3.73
C TYR A 20 -1.75 6.33 5.03
N TYR A 21 -1.99 5.03 4.95
CA TYR A 21 -2.13 4.17 6.13
C TYR A 21 -0.87 4.20 7.02
N LEU A 22 0.33 4.15 6.41
CA LEU A 22 1.59 4.28 7.14
C LEU A 22 1.72 5.66 7.82
N THR A 23 1.14 6.72 7.27
CA THR A 23 1.16 8.03 7.94
C THR A 23 0.30 8.09 9.19
N LEU A 24 -0.77 7.28 9.25
CA LEU A 24 -1.65 7.18 10.41
C LEU A 24 -1.06 6.30 11.52
N TRP A 25 -0.15 5.40 11.17
CA TRP A 25 0.38 4.39 12.09
C TRP A 25 1.83 4.63 12.53
N PHE A 26 2.65 5.30 11.72
CA PHE A 26 4.09 5.42 11.98
C PHE A 26 4.57 6.89 12.01
N PRO A 27 5.47 7.24 12.96
CA PRO A 27 6.17 8.52 12.95
C PRO A 27 7.02 8.71 11.70
N GLN A 28 7.21 9.96 11.27
CA GLN A 28 7.88 10.32 10.01
C GLN A 28 9.24 9.64 9.82
N ARG A 29 10.02 9.49 10.90
CA ARG A 29 11.34 8.84 10.91
C ARG A 29 11.30 7.36 10.48
N HIS A 30 10.19 6.67 10.70
CA HIS A 30 10.05 5.23 10.44
C HIS A 30 9.29 4.91 9.15
N ARG A 31 8.53 5.88 8.59
CA ARG A 31 7.71 5.67 7.38
C ARG A 31 8.50 5.16 6.18
N VAL A 32 9.67 5.75 5.92
CA VAL A 32 10.54 5.35 4.79
C VAL A 32 11.03 3.91 4.95
N ARG A 33 11.37 3.49 6.17
CA ARG A 33 11.81 2.13 6.45
C ARG A 33 10.67 1.12 6.23
N MET A 34 9.46 1.44 6.67
CA MET A 34 8.28 0.60 6.45
C MET A 34 7.89 0.49 4.98
N LEU A 35 7.97 1.60 4.24
CA LEU A 35 7.78 1.59 2.78
C LEU A 35 8.85 0.72 2.10
N GLY A 36 10.10 0.77 2.57
CA GLY A 36 11.17 -0.12 2.11
C GLY A 36 10.83 -1.60 2.31
N TYR A 37 10.31 -1.97 3.48
CA TYR A 37 9.85 -3.34 3.73
C TYR A 37 8.68 -3.75 2.82
N PHE A 38 7.73 -2.85 2.57
CA PHE A 38 6.64 -3.10 1.62
C PHE A 38 7.16 -3.38 0.20
N THR A 39 8.10 -2.57 -0.28
CA THR A 39 8.72 -2.75 -1.60
C THR A 39 9.50 -4.07 -1.69
N VAL A 40 10.29 -4.42 -0.67
CA VAL A 40 11.00 -5.70 -0.61
C VAL A 40 10.01 -6.87 -0.62
N GLY A 41 8.91 -6.76 0.12
CA GLY A 41 7.82 -7.74 0.09
C GLY A 41 7.23 -7.94 -1.30
N SER A 42 6.99 -6.85 -2.04
CA SER A 42 6.54 -6.89 -3.43
C SER A 42 7.56 -7.58 -4.35
N SER A 43 8.85 -7.25 -4.20
CA SER A 43 9.92 -7.91 -4.98
C SER A 43 10.03 -9.40 -4.70
N LEU A 44 9.95 -9.82 -3.43
CA LEU A 44 9.95 -11.23 -3.04
C LEU A 44 8.71 -11.96 -3.57
N GLY A 45 7.55 -11.31 -3.48
CA GLY A 45 6.29 -11.82 -4.03
C GLY A 45 6.40 -12.06 -5.54
N ASN A 46 7.00 -11.13 -6.29
CA ASN A 46 7.26 -11.31 -7.72
C ASN A 46 8.28 -12.42 -8.00
N MET A 47 9.36 -12.49 -7.21
CA MET A 47 10.38 -13.53 -7.35
C MET A 47 9.83 -14.94 -7.18
N VAL A 48 8.89 -15.14 -6.25
CA VAL A 48 8.23 -16.44 -5.99
C VAL A 48 7.03 -16.64 -6.92
N GLY A 49 6.29 -15.59 -7.21
CA GLY A 49 5.10 -15.63 -8.07
C GLY A 49 5.44 -15.96 -9.52
N ALA A 50 6.54 -15.44 -10.07
CA ALA A 50 6.97 -15.69 -11.44
C ALA A 50 7.16 -17.20 -11.77
N PRO A 51 7.93 -17.99 -10.99
CA PRO A 51 8.07 -19.43 -11.26
C PRO A 51 6.77 -20.21 -11.01
N ILE A 52 5.95 -19.80 -10.03
CA ILE A 52 4.63 -20.42 -9.79
C ILE A 52 3.73 -20.21 -11.00
N CYS A 53 3.64 -18.96 -11.50
CA CYS A 53 2.86 -18.64 -12.70
C CYS A 53 3.38 -19.38 -13.93
N GLY A 54 4.70 -19.46 -14.12
CA GLY A 54 5.31 -20.23 -15.20
C GLY A 54 4.93 -21.71 -15.16
N TRP A 55 5.04 -22.34 -14.00
CA TRP A 55 4.64 -23.73 -13.81
C TRP A 55 3.14 -23.96 -14.03
N LEU A 56 2.28 -23.02 -13.64
CA LEU A 56 0.83 -23.11 -13.87
C LEU A 56 0.45 -22.96 -15.35
N LEU A 57 1.18 -22.13 -16.09
CA LEU A 57 0.94 -21.95 -17.53
C LEU A 57 1.21 -23.23 -18.33
N ASP A 58 2.24 -23.99 -17.95
CA ASP A 58 2.58 -25.27 -18.57
C ASP A 58 1.61 -26.41 -18.21
N LYS A 59 0.86 -26.28 -17.09
CA LYS A 59 -0.12 -27.26 -16.57
C LYS A 59 -1.51 -27.15 -17.22
N GLY A 60 -1.57 -26.85 -18.51
CA GLY A 60 -2.83 -26.79 -19.26
C GLY A 60 -3.62 -28.11 -19.19
N GLY A 61 -4.94 -28.03 -19.05
CA GLY A 61 -5.84 -29.20 -19.06
C GLY A 61 -6.17 -29.79 -17.69
N VAL A 62 -5.56 -29.30 -16.60
CA VAL A 62 -6.00 -29.65 -15.24
C VAL A 62 -7.40 -29.03 -15.01
N LEU A 63 -8.38 -29.86 -14.63
CA LEU A 63 -9.79 -29.48 -14.44
C LEU A 63 -10.50 -28.93 -15.70
N GLY A 64 -9.95 -29.14 -16.91
CA GLY A 64 -10.49 -28.58 -18.16
C GLY A 64 -10.23 -27.07 -18.34
N LEU A 65 -9.42 -26.48 -17.46
CA LEU A 65 -9.06 -25.07 -17.48
C LEU A 65 -7.76 -24.85 -18.26
N GLN A 66 -7.67 -23.68 -18.89
CA GLN A 66 -6.43 -23.23 -19.54
C GLN A 66 -5.42 -22.77 -18.48
N GLY A 67 -4.12 -22.93 -18.74
CA GLY A 67 -3.06 -22.56 -17.77
C GLY A 67 -3.19 -21.13 -17.23
N TRP A 68 -3.56 -20.16 -18.09
CA TRP A 68 -3.77 -18.78 -17.68
C TRP A 68 -4.96 -18.60 -16.72
N GLN A 69 -6.02 -19.41 -16.84
CA GLN A 69 -7.18 -19.37 -15.93
C GLN A 69 -6.79 -19.90 -14.56
N LEU A 70 -5.98 -20.97 -14.52
CA LEU A 70 -5.44 -21.50 -13.29
C LEU A 70 -4.58 -20.44 -12.56
N VAL A 71 -3.79 -19.65 -13.28
CA VAL A 71 -3.02 -18.54 -12.67
C VAL A 71 -3.94 -17.57 -11.95
N PHE A 72 -5.02 -17.11 -12.59
CA PHE A 72 -5.98 -16.20 -11.94
C PHE A 72 -6.67 -16.82 -10.72
N VAL A 73 -7.02 -18.10 -10.77
CA VAL A 73 -7.68 -18.78 -9.65
C VAL A 73 -6.72 -18.96 -8.48
N VAL A 74 -5.52 -19.48 -8.73
CA VAL A 74 -4.54 -19.80 -7.69
C VAL A 74 -3.91 -18.56 -7.07
N THR A 75 -3.76 -17.46 -7.81
CA THR A 75 -3.27 -16.20 -7.25
C THR A 75 -4.39 -15.33 -6.70
N GLY A 76 -5.58 -15.36 -7.33
CA GLY A 76 -6.72 -14.54 -6.96
C GLY A 76 -7.40 -15.01 -5.67
N ILE A 77 -7.63 -16.32 -5.50
CA ILE A 77 -8.31 -16.84 -4.30
C ILE A 77 -7.56 -16.48 -3.01
N PRO A 78 -6.24 -16.76 -2.88
CA PRO A 78 -5.49 -16.37 -1.68
C PRO A 78 -5.49 -14.85 -1.47
N SER A 79 -5.43 -14.07 -2.55
CA SER A 79 -5.46 -12.60 -2.46
C SER A 79 -6.80 -12.08 -1.92
N VAL A 80 -7.92 -12.65 -2.35
CA VAL A 80 -9.27 -12.29 -1.84
C VAL A 80 -9.40 -12.70 -0.37
N LEU A 81 -8.95 -13.90 0.00
CA LEU A 81 -8.95 -14.35 1.39
C LEU A 81 -8.10 -13.44 2.27
N LEU A 82 -6.89 -13.09 1.82
CA LEU A 82 -6.01 -12.17 2.54
C LEU A 82 -6.65 -10.79 2.69
N THR A 83 -7.36 -10.30 1.66
CA THR A 83 -8.09 -9.02 1.73
C THR A 83 -9.15 -9.06 2.82
N LEU A 84 -9.91 -10.16 2.95
CA LEU A 84 -10.88 -10.32 4.04
C LEU A 84 -10.20 -10.34 5.40
N VAL A 85 -9.09 -11.08 5.54
CA VAL A 85 -8.31 -11.12 6.78
C VAL A 85 -7.82 -9.72 7.16
N VAL A 86 -7.28 -8.96 6.21
CA VAL A 86 -6.83 -7.58 6.43
C VAL A 86 -8.00 -6.69 6.85
N LEU A 87 -9.18 -6.83 6.23
CA LEU A 87 -10.36 -6.04 6.58
C LEU A 87 -10.82 -6.25 8.04
N PHE A 88 -10.67 -7.47 8.58
CA PHE A 88 -11.08 -7.78 9.95
C PHE A 88 -9.96 -7.63 10.99
N CYS A 89 -8.71 -7.87 10.61
CA CYS A 89 -7.57 -7.87 11.54
C CYS A 89 -6.81 -6.55 11.59
N LEU A 90 -6.86 -5.74 10.53
CA LEU A 90 -6.09 -4.49 10.45
C LEU A 90 -6.89 -3.34 11.10
N PRO A 91 -6.45 -2.81 12.26
CA PRO A 91 -7.19 -1.76 12.94
C PRO A 91 -7.06 -0.43 12.15
N ALA A 92 -8.15 0.33 12.07
CA ALA A 92 -8.14 1.60 11.33
C ALA A 92 -7.26 2.68 12.00
N SER A 93 -7.07 2.57 13.32
CA SER A 93 -6.31 3.53 14.12
C SER A 93 -5.43 2.82 15.15
N PRO A 94 -4.26 3.38 15.50
CA PRO A 94 -3.48 2.94 16.65
C PRO A 94 -4.29 2.85 17.96
N ARG A 95 -5.34 3.65 18.13
CA ARG A 95 -6.21 3.63 19.32
C ARG A 95 -7.10 2.39 19.41
N GLU A 96 -7.45 1.79 18.28
CA GLU A 96 -8.29 0.59 18.20
C GLU A 96 -7.45 -0.70 18.14
N ALA A 97 -6.12 -0.55 18.15
CA ALA A 97 -5.19 -1.67 18.06
C ALA A 97 -5.27 -2.55 19.31
N LYS A 98 -5.76 -3.78 19.15
CA LYS A 98 -5.84 -4.77 20.24
C LYS A 98 -4.49 -5.36 20.64
N PHE A 99 -3.45 -5.16 19.84
CA PHE A 99 -2.12 -5.73 20.05
C PHE A 99 -1.14 -4.78 20.76
N LEU A 100 -1.49 -3.51 20.94
CA LEU A 100 -0.66 -2.51 21.62
C LEU A 100 -1.13 -2.35 23.07
N ASP A 101 -0.17 -2.14 23.98
CA ASP A 101 -0.49 -1.76 25.35
C ASP A 101 -0.96 -0.30 25.42
N ASP A 102 -1.70 0.07 26.47
CA ASP A 102 -2.29 1.40 26.59
C ASP A 102 -1.22 2.50 26.72
N GLU A 103 -0.06 2.19 27.30
CA GLU A 103 1.08 3.11 27.34
C GLU A 103 1.68 3.37 25.95
N GLU A 104 1.82 2.33 25.12
CA GLU A 104 2.32 2.44 23.74
C GLU A 104 1.34 3.19 22.85
N LYS A 105 0.03 2.93 22.99
CA LYS A 105 -1.02 3.67 22.27
C LYS A 105 -0.95 5.17 22.58
N ASN A 106 -0.81 5.51 23.86
CA ASN A 106 -0.76 6.89 24.32
C ASN A 106 0.51 7.61 23.83
N TRP A 107 1.66 6.95 23.89
CA TRP A 107 2.91 7.48 23.34
C TRP A 107 2.78 7.73 21.83
N LEU A 108 2.31 6.73 21.08
CA LEU A 108 2.18 6.81 19.63
C LEU A 108 1.18 7.88 19.19
N ALA A 109 0.03 7.98 19.88
CA ALA A 109 -0.96 9.00 19.62
C ALA A 109 -0.40 10.41 19.81
N ARG A 110 0.35 10.67 20.89
CA ARG A 110 0.98 11.97 21.16
C ARG A 110 2.03 12.32 20.10
N THR A 111 2.87 11.36 19.72
CA THR A 111 3.90 11.59 18.68
C THR A 111 3.25 11.92 17.33
N LEU A 112 2.27 11.13 16.89
CA LEU A 112 1.56 11.37 15.63
C LEU A 112 0.81 12.70 15.63
N GLU A 113 0.18 13.07 16.74
CA GLU A 113 -0.52 14.35 16.87
C GLU A 113 0.46 15.52 16.75
N SER A 114 1.63 15.45 17.41
CA SER A 114 2.65 16.48 17.32
C SER A 114 3.20 16.67 15.90
N GLU A 115 3.46 15.57 15.17
CA GLU A 115 3.92 15.61 13.78
C GLU A 115 2.83 16.16 12.86
N SER A 116 1.56 15.77 13.07
CA SER A 116 0.43 16.25 12.27
C SER A 116 0.21 17.76 12.45
N ALA A 117 0.38 18.28 13.68
CA ALA A 117 0.26 19.70 13.96
C ALA A 117 1.39 20.50 13.29
N GLN A 118 2.61 19.95 13.27
CA GLN A 118 3.75 20.55 12.59
C GLN A 118 3.57 20.53 11.06
N ALA A 119 3.07 19.42 10.50
CA ALA A 119 2.73 19.32 9.08
C ALA A 119 1.65 20.33 8.67
N ARG A 120 0.59 20.50 9.47
CA ARG A 120 -0.47 21.51 9.22
C ARG A 120 0.06 22.94 9.26
N LYS A 121 0.95 23.27 10.20
CA LYS A 121 1.61 24.60 10.25
C LYS A 121 2.47 24.86 9.01
N SER A 122 3.18 23.86 8.53
CA SER A 122 3.96 23.95 7.29
C SER A 122 3.09 24.03 6.04
N ALA A 123 1.96 23.31 6.00
CA ALA A 123 1.00 23.36 4.90
C ALA A 123 0.27 24.72 4.84
N ALA A 124 -0.10 25.29 5.98
CA ALA A 124 -0.68 26.65 6.04
C ALA A 124 0.30 27.74 5.58
N ARG A 125 1.62 27.46 5.62
CA ARG A 125 2.68 28.37 5.15
C ARG A 125 2.90 28.28 3.63
N HIS A 126 2.62 27.14 2.99
CA HIS A 126 2.67 26.96 1.54
C HIS A 126 1.25 27.06 0.99
N GLY A 127 0.82 28.28 0.64
CA GLY A 127 -0.53 28.54 0.14
C GLY A 127 -0.94 27.62 -1.03
N THR A 128 -2.24 27.32 -1.09
CA THR A 128 -3.03 26.67 -2.16
C THR A 128 -2.40 25.47 -2.87
N LEU A 129 -3.09 24.31 -2.90
CA LEU A 129 -2.64 23.08 -3.59
C LEU A 129 -2.18 23.30 -5.04
N LEU A 130 -2.74 24.30 -5.73
CA LEU A 130 -2.35 24.69 -7.09
C LEU A 130 -0.95 25.34 -7.19
N SER A 131 -0.48 26.05 -6.16
CA SER A 131 0.86 26.64 -6.15
C SER A 131 1.96 25.58 -6.04
N VAL A 132 1.64 24.42 -5.43
CA VAL A 132 2.58 23.30 -5.32
C VAL A 132 2.86 22.66 -6.69
N LEU A 133 1.89 22.69 -7.60
CA LEU A 133 2.05 22.16 -8.97
C LEU A 133 2.92 23.05 -9.85
N THR A 134 2.99 24.35 -9.57
CA THR A 134 3.84 25.31 -10.29
C THR A 134 5.20 25.53 -9.63
N GLU A 135 5.48 24.85 -8.52
CA GLU A 135 6.75 24.97 -7.80
C GLU A 135 7.90 24.34 -8.64
N PRO A 136 8.95 25.10 -9.01
CA PRO A 136 10.01 24.62 -9.90
C PRO A 136 10.80 23.43 -9.35
N ARG A 137 10.81 23.25 -8.02
CA ARG A 137 11.39 22.07 -7.36
C ARG A 137 10.56 20.81 -7.58
N VAL A 138 9.23 20.95 -7.59
CA VAL A 138 8.30 19.83 -7.84
C VAL A 138 8.37 19.43 -9.31
N ILE A 139 8.38 20.41 -10.23
CA ILE A 139 8.58 20.15 -11.67
C ILE A 139 9.96 19.52 -11.92
N GLY A 140 11.02 20.02 -11.28
CA GLY A 140 12.36 19.44 -11.40
C GLY A 140 12.46 18.00 -10.90
N MET A 141 11.77 17.64 -9.82
CA MET A 141 11.70 16.24 -9.36
C MET A 141 10.83 15.37 -10.27
N ALA A 142 9.72 15.89 -10.79
CA ALA A 142 8.86 15.17 -11.73
C ALA A 142 9.53 14.91 -13.09
N LEU A 143 10.49 15.75 -13.49
CA LEU A 143 11.29 15.57 -14.70
C LEU A 143 12.48 14.61 -14.51
N TYR A 144 12.94 14.46 -13.26
CA TYR A 144 14.05 13.59 -12.91
C TYR A 144 13.62 12.13 -12.67
N TYR A 145 12.38 11.91 -12.23
CA TYR A 145 11.77 10.60 -11.96
C TYR A 145 11.05 10.05 -13.20
#